data_AF-A0A924VFU2-F1
#
_entry.id   AF-A0A924VFU2-F1
#
_cell.length_a   1.000
_cell.length_b   1.000
_cell.length_c   1.000
_cell.angle_alpha   90.00
_cell.angle_beta   90.00
_cell.angle_gamma   90.00
#
_symmetry.space_group_name_H-M   'P 1'
#
loop_
_entity.id
_entity.type
_entity.pdbx_description
1 polymer ?
#
loop_
_entity_poly.entity_id
_entity_poly.type
_entity_poly.pdbx_seq_one_letter_code
_entity_poly.pdbx_strand_id
1 'polypeptide(L)' 'MASKSTSRSRTSDGFAYLTKRIVVSKAKSAGKAAAKNAMELMGYVVTVKGGWVVKEYQDGKFEQIEKLQEA' A
#
# COMPACT_ATOMS: atom_id res chain seq x y z
N MET A 1 -27.55 27.99 7.82
CA MET A 1 -26.31 27.24 7.53
C MET A 1 -26.45 25.85 8.12
N ALA A 2 -26.75 24.83 7.31
CA ALA A 2 -26.91 23.46 7.78
C ALA A 2 -25.54 22.81 7.91
N SER A 3 -25.15 22.42 9.13
CA SER A 3 -23.94 21.63 9.36
C SER A 3 -24.14 20.24 8.73
N LYS A 4 -23.27 19.87 7.79
CA LYS A 4 -23.22 18.51 7.26
C LYS A 4 -22.84 17.57 8.41
N SER A 5 -23.84 16.86 8.93
CA SER A 5 -23.66 15.74 9.86
C SER A 5 -22.70 14.74 9.22
N THR A 6 -21.52 14.60 9.81
CA THR A 6 -20.57 13.54 9.45
C THR A 6 -21.11 12.25 10.02
N SER A 7 -21.81 11.47 9.19
CA SER A 7 -22.24 10.12 9.55
C SER A 7 -21.00 9.26 9.78
N ARG A 8 -20.59 9.12 11.03
CA ARG A 8 -19.62 8.09 11.44
C ARG A 8 -20.32 6.76 11.20
N SER A 9 -19.97 6.07 10.12
CA SER A 9 -20.50 4.73 9.82
C SER A 9 -20.03 3.74 10.90
N ARG A 10 -20.79 3.66 11.99
CA ARG A 10 -20.71 2.60 12.99
C ARG A 10 -21.63 1.48 12.52
N THR A 11 -21.11 0.27 12.41
CA THR A 11 -21.90 -0.96 12.36
C THR A 11 -22.48 -1.24 13.75
N SER A 12 -23.55 -2.04 13.82
CA SER A 12 -24.33 -2.31 15.04
C SER A 12 -23.55 -2.91 16.21
N ASP A 13 -22.36 -3.45 15.95
CA ASP A 13 -21.45 -4.09 16.88
C ASP A 13 -20.34 -3.17 17.42
N GLY A 14 -20.17 -1.95 16.89
CA GLY A 14 -19.23 -0.95 17.42
C GLY A 14 -17.75 -1.16 17.06
N PHE A 15 -17.39 -2.24 16.36
CA PHE A 15 -15.99 -2.64 16.10
C PHE A 15 -15.39 -2.17 14.76
N ALA A 16 -16.19 -1.65 13.82
CA ALA A 16 -15.77 -1.39 12.43
C ALA A 16 -14.47 -0.60 12.26
N TYR A 17 -14.16 0.35 13.14
CA TYR A 17 -12.94 1.16 12.99
C TYR A 17 -11.70 0.46 13.56
N LEU A 18 -11.84 -0.27 14.66
CA LEU A 18 -10.75 -1.01 15.29
C LEU A 18 -10.32 -2.19 14.41
N THR A 19 -11.28 -2.96 13.89
CA THR A 19 -10.99 -4.09 13.00
C THR A 19 -10.37 -3.62 11.68
N LYS A 20 -10.91 -2.56 11.04
CA LYS A 20 -10.29 -1.96 9.84
C LYS A 20 -8.87 -1.48 10.11
N ARG A 21 -8.61 -0.80 11.24
CA ARG A 21 -7.26 -0.33 11.60
C ARG A 21 -6.28 -1.50 11.77
N ILE A 22 -6.72 -2.58 12.42
CA ILE A 22 -5.90 -3.80 12.61
C ILE A 22 -5.58 -4.42 11.24
N VAL A 23 -6.57 -4.59 10.37
CA VAL A 23 -6.38 -5.15 9.02
C VAL A 23 -5.38 -4.32 8.22
N VAL A 24 -5.58 -3.01 8.15
CA VAL A 24 -4.67 -2.09 7.44
C VAL A 24 -3.25 -2.15 8.02
N SER A 25 -3.13 -2.20 9.36
CA SER A 25 -1.82 -2.29 10.03
C SER A 25 -1.10 -3.60 9.69
N LYS A 26 -1.81 -4.73 9.77
CA LYS A 26 -1.26 -6.05 9.47
C LYS A 26 -0.88 -6.18 8.00
N ALA A 27 -1.73 -5.73 7.07
CA ALA A 27 -1.44 -5.71 5.64
C ALA A 27 -0.18 -4.89 5.33
N LYS A 28 -0.04 -3.69 5.93
CA LYS A 28 1.18 -2.86 5.78
C LYS A 28 2.43 -3.58 6.29
N SER A 29 2.34 -4.23 7.46
CA SER A 29 3.48 -4.98 8.02
C SER A 29 3.87 -6.17 7.15
N ALA A 30 2.90 -6.91 6.62
CA ALA A 30 3.12 -8.04 5.74
C ALA A 30 3.75 -7.59 4.41
N GLY A 31 3.26 -6.49 3.83
CA GLY A 31 3.83 -5.92 2.61
C GLY A 31 5.30 -5.52 2.77
N LYS A 32 5.66 -4.90 3.90
CA LYS A 32 7.08 -4.58 4.21
C LYS A 32 7.95 -5.83 4.32
N ALA A 33 7.46 -6.86 5.00
CA ALA A 33 8.18 -8.13 5.12
C ALA A 33 8.35 -8.83 3.76
N ALA A 34 7.30 -8.85 2.94
CA ALA A 34 7.33 -9.41 1.59
C ALA A 34 8.33 -8.66 0.69
N ALA A 35 8.35 -7.33 0.73
CA ALA A 35 9.31 -6.53 -0.02
C ALA A 35 10.76 -6.81 0.41
N LYS A 36 11.01 -6.94 1.72
CA LYS A 36 12.33 -7.32 2.24
C LYS A 36 12.75 -8.70 1.71
N ASN A 37 11.88 -9.70 1.84
CA ASN A 37 12.18 -11.06 1.40
C ASN A 37 12.38 -11.14 -0.13
N ALA A 38 11.60 -10.39 -0.90
CA ALA A 38 11.75 -10.30 -2.34
C ALA A 38 13.10 -9.68 -2.72
N MET A 39 13.53 -8.62 -2.02
CA MET A 39 14.85 -8.02 -2.22
C MET A 39 15.98 -9.01 -1.87
N GLU A 40 15.84 -9.77 -0.78
CA GLU A 40 16.83 -10.77 -0.36
C GLU A 40 16.94 -11.95 -1.34
N LEU A 41 15.81 -12.40 -1.91
CA LEU A 41 15.77 -13.57 -2.80
C LEU A 41 16.08 -13.22 -4.26
N MET A 42 15.50 -12.13 -4.76
CA MET A 42 15.53 -11.76 -6.18
C MET A 42 16.50 -10.62 -6.48
N GLY A 43 16.93 -9.86 -5.48
CA GLY A 43 17.77 -8.67 -5.64
C GLY A 43 17.01 -7.42 -6.12
N TYR A 44 15.68 -7.51 -6.31
CA TYR A 44 14.85 -6.39 -6.71
C TYR A 44 13.41 -6.49 -6.17
N VAL A 45 12.72 -5.35 -6.14
CA VAL A 45 11.29 -5.25 -5.86
C VAL A 45 10.62 -4.44 -6.98
N VAL A 46 9.41 -4.82 -7.39
CA VAL A 46 8.61 -4.04 -8.34
C VAL A 46 7.80 -3.00 -7.58
N THR A 47 7.95 -1.73 -7.95
CA THR A 47 7.26 -0.61 -7.30
C THR A 47 6.82 0.44 -8.33
N VAL A 48 6.03 1.41 -7.89
CA VAL A 48 5.59 2.53 -8.73
C VAL A 48 6.38 3.78 -8.36
N LYS A 49 7.02 4.40 -9.35
CA LYS A 49 7.80 5.64 -9.20
C LYS A 49 7.51 6.59 -10.35
N GLY A 50 6.99 7.78 -10.05
CA GLY A 50 6.75 8.82 -11.05
C GLY A 50 5.84 8.40 -12.21
N GLY A 51 4.80 7.60 -11.94
CA GLY A 51 3.89 7.09 -12.97
C GLY A 51 4.42 5.90 -13.78
N TRP A 52 5.55 5.31 -13.38
CA TRP A 52 6.10 4.10 -13.98
C TRP A 52 6.08 2.94 -13.00
N VAL A 53 5.80 1.75 -13.50
CA VAL A 53 6.16 0.49 -12.85
C VAL A 53 7.65 0.28 -13.09
N VAL A 54 8.42 0.14 -12.02
CA VAL A 54 9.88 -0.02 -12.06
C VAL A 54 10.32 -1.22 -11.24
N LYS A 55 11.40 -1.89 -11.66
CA LYS A 55 12.19 -2.75 -10.75
C LYS A 55 13.17 -1.86 -10.01
N GLU A 56 13.11 -1.83 -8.69
CA GLU A 56 14.08 -1.17 -7.83
C GLU A 56 15.02 -2.22 -7.25
N TYR A 57 16.31 -2.04 -7.46
CA TYR A 57 17.37 -2.93 -6.99
C TYR A 57 17.95 -2.44 -5.66
N GLN A 58 18.63 -3.33 -4.94
CA GLN A 58 19.22 -3.01 -3.63
C GLN A 58 20.24 -1.87 -3.66
N ASP A 59 20.93 -1.66 -4.78
CA ASP A 59 21.92 -0.60 -4.99
C ASP A 59 21.29 0.77 -5.31
N GLY A 60 19.95 0.85 -5.36
CA GLY A 60 19.19 2.06 -5.67
C GLY A 60 19.04 2.33 -7.16
N LYS A 61 19.57 1.46 -8.04
CA LYS A 61 19.23 1.51 -9.47
C LYS A 61 17.79 1.10 -9.67
N PHE A 62 17.19 1.62 -10.74
CA PHE A 62 15.87 1.19 -11.15
C PHE A 62 15.76 1.05 -12.66
N GLU A 63 14.99 0.04 -13.07
CA GLU A 63 14.66 -0.24 -14.46
C GLU A 63 13.17 0.02 -14.69
N GLN A 64 12.86 0.84 -15.69
CA GLN A 64 11.48 1.10 -16.08
C GLN A 64 10.91 -0.10 -16.83
N ILE A 65 9.75 -0.58 -16.39
CA ILE A 65 9.03 -1.69 -17.03
C ILE A 65 7.93 -1.13 -17.93
N GLU A 66 7.01 -0.37 -17.34
CA GLU A 66 5.80 0.08 -18.03
C GLU A 66 5.31 1.40 -17.46
N LYS A 67 4.80 2.28 -18.32
CA LYS A 67 4.17 3.53 -17.89
C LYS A 67 2.72 3.24 -17.50
N LEU A 68 2.34 3.65 -16.31
CA LEU A 68 0.94 3.57 -15.90
C LEU A 68 0.11 4.50 -16.79
N GLN A 69 -0.87 3.93 -17.47
CA GLN A 69 -1.89 4.70 -18.16
C GLN A 69 -2.86 5.21 -17.08
N GLU A 70 -3.19 6.49 -17.11
CA GLU A 70 -4.27 7.02 -16.29
C GLU A 70 -5.58 6.37 -16.74
N ALA A 71 -6.35 5.85 -15.77
CA ALA A 71 -7.62 5.18 -15.99
C ALA A 71 -8.78 6.17 -16.05
#